data_AF-A0AAN9NQZ5-F1
#
_entry.id   AF-A0AAN9NQZ5-F1
#
_cell.length_a   1.000
_cell.length_b   1.000
_cell.length_c   1.000
_cell.angle_alpha   90.00
_cell.angle_beta   90.00
_cell.angle_gamma   90.00
#
_symmetry.space_group_name_H-M   'P 1'
#
loop_
_entity.id
_entity.type
_entity.pdbx_description
1 polymer ?
#
loop_
_entity_poly.entity_id
_entity_poly.type
_entity_poly.pdbx_seq_one_letter_code
_entity_poly.pdbx_strand_id
1 'polypeptide(L)'
;MLKTKPFQGAHVFMSRNLVPPEVFDALHDAVKDNGAQLHLCCDPSRNGPNDYHIIASRKHEKFDHLKSKGCKLLGPRCVLSCAKGGRSLPKQGFTCCLAMDGVKILASGFDMEEKVKIEELVAEMGGVLHTKTSLDLNFVIVKNVLAAKYKWALNELKKPIVTYEWLKQCSEEHRVVPQESYKVLPFSGLKICVTGIAADVRKEMEKLILQNGGKYSAELTKNCTHLISEISFS
;
A
#
# COMPACT_ATOMS: atom_id res chain seq x y z
N MET A 1 -18.08 35.40 -10.54
CA MET A 1 -16.65 35.00 -10.52
C MET A 1 -16.51 33.71 -11.33
N LEU A 2 -15.77 33.72 -12.43
CA LEU A 2 -15.47 32.52 -13.20
C LEU A 2 -14.66 31.57 -12.30
N LYS A 3 -15.21 30.39 -11.98
CA LYS A 3 -14.44 29.35 -11.29
C LYS A 3 -13.28 28.96 -12.19
N THR A 4 -12.06 29.22 -11.74
CA THR A 4 -10.84 28.73 -12.39
C THR A 4 -10.94 27.22 -12.51
N LYS A 5 -10.79 26.69 -13.73
CA LYS A 5 -10.85 25.24 -13.95
C LYS A 5 -9.69 24.56 -13.21
N PRO A 6 -9.90 23.37 -12.63
CA PRO A 6 -8.94 22.78 -11.69
C PRO A 6 -7.62 22.34 -12.34
N PHE A 7 -7.61 22.10 -13.66
CA PHE A 7 -6.39 21.74 -14.40
C PHE A 7 -5.87 22.88 -15.28
N GLN A 8 -6.35 24.11 -15.08
CA GLN A 8 -5.90 25.27 -15.86
C GLN A 8 -4.38 25.41 -15.81
N GLY A 9 -3.74 25.45 -16.99
CA GLY A 9 -2.28 25.58 -17.13
C GLY A 9 -1.48 24.29 -16.98
N ALA A 10 -2.14 23.14 -16.78
CA ALA A 10 -1.48 21.83 -16.82
C ALA A 10 -1.36 21.33 -18.27
N HIS A 11 -0.23 20.72 -18.60
CA HIS A 11 -0.02 19.97 -19.83
C HIS A 11 -0.07 18.48 -19.50
N VAL A 12 -1.02 17.76 -20.09
CA VAL A 12 -1.24 16.35 -19.80
C VAL A 12 -0.93 15.54 -21.05
N PHE A 13 -0.02 14.58 -20.92
CA PHE A 13 0.46 13.69 -21.97
C PHE A 13 -0.22 12.33 -21.81
N MET A 14 -0.92 11.90 -22.84
CA MET A 14 -1.69 10.66 -22.84
C MET A 14 -1.41 9.88 -24.12
N SER A 15 -0.94 8.65 -24.01
CA SER A 15 -0.69 7.76 -25.15
C SER A 15 -1.64 6.56 -25.12
N ARG A 16 -2.14 6.15 -26.30
CA ARG A 16 -2.99 4.95 -26.45
C ARG A 16 -2.29 3.65 -26.00
N ASN A 17 -0.96 3.64 -25.91
CA ASN A 17 -0.21 2.47 -25.43
C ASN A 17 -0.06 2.44 -23.90
N LEU A 18 -0.26 3.57 -23.22
CA LEU A 18 -0.07 3.71 -21.77
C LEU A 18 -1.37 3.71 -20.98
N VAL A 19 -2.50 3.86 -21.68
CA VAL A 19 -3.83 4.01 -21.11
C VAL A 19 -4.76 2.99 -21.74
N PRO A 20 -5.47 2.18 -20.93
CA PRO A 20 -6.42 1.20 -21.44
C PRO A 20 -7.52 1.85 -22.28
N PRO A 21 -7.91 1.24 -23.42
CA PRO A 21 -8.92 1.78 -24.31
C PRO A 21 -10.25 2.13 -23.62
N GLU A 22 -10.67 1.32 -22.65
CA GLU A 22 -11.94 1.45 -21.93
C GLU A 22 -12.05 2.71 -21.06
N VAL A 23 -10.91 3.33 -20.70
CA VAL A 23 -10.89 4.59 -19.93
C VAL A 23 -10.36 5.78 -20.73
N PHE A 24 -9.94 5.57 -21.98
CA PHE A 24 -9.23 6.58 -22.77
C PHE A 24 -10.10 7.81 -23.07
N ASP A 25 -11.32 7.60 -23.57
CA ASP A 25 -12.22 8.69 -23.93
C ASP A 25 -12.70 9.46 -22.69
N ALA A 26 -13.04 8.73 -21.63
CA ALA A 26 -13.41 9.34 -20.34
C ALA A 26 -12.28 10.20 -19.76
N LEU A 27 -11.01 9.78 -19.90
CA LEU A 27 -9.85 10.57 -19.49
C LEU A 27 -9.64 11.79 -20.38
N HIS A 28 -9.72 11.61 -21.69
CA HIS A 28 -9.58 12.68 -22.67
C HIS A 28 -10.55 13.83 -22.35
N ASP A 29 -11.83 13.50 -22.15
CA ASP A 29 -12.88 14.47 -21.86
C ASP A 29 -12.67 15.11 -20.49
N ALA A 30 -12.38 14.30 -19.46
CA ALA A 30 -12.09 14.80 -18.12
C ALA A 30 -10.94 15.82 -18.09
N VAL A 31 -9.87 15.58 -18.85
CA VAL A 31 -8.73 16.52 -18.93
C VAL A 31 -9.12 17.82 -19.64
N LYS A 32 -9.77 17.73 -20.80
CA LYS A 32 -10.16 18.91 -21.60
C LYS A 32 -11.21 19.77 -20.91
N ASP A 33 -12.26 19.15 -20.35
CA ASP A 33 -13.36 19.85 -19.69
C ASP A 33 -12.86 20.63 -18.47
N ASN A 34 -11.83 20.12 -17.81
CA ASN A 34 -11.18 20.74 -16.65
C ASN A 34 -10.02 21.69 -17.01
N GLY A 35 -9.84 22.03 -18.29
CA GLY A 35 -9.01 23.16 -18.73
C GLY A 35 -7.52 22.86 -18.87
N ALA A 36 -7.12 21.58 -18.87
CA ALA A 36 -5.75 21.20 -19.19
C ALA A 36 -5.52 21.15 -20.70
N GLN A 37 -4.28 21.41 -21.12
CA GLN A 37 -3.84 21.15 -22.48
C GLN A 37 -3.46 19.68 -22.61
N LEU A 38 -4.24 18.94 -23.41
CA LEU A 38 -4.01 17.52 -23.66
C LEU A 38 -3.12 17.31 -24.90
N HIS A 39 -2.10 16.48 -24.75
CA HIS A 39 -1.19 16.04 -25.81
C HIS A 39 -1.29 14.53 -25.98
N LEU A 40 -1.64 14.07 -27.19
CA LEU A 40 -1.83 12.64 -27.48
C LEU A 40 -0.53 11.91 -27.80
N CYS A 41 0.47 12.06 -26.93
CA CYS A 41 1.78 11.44 -27.06
C CYS A 41 2.37 11.09 -25.70
N CYS A 42 3.54 10.44 -25.73
CA CYS A 42 4.39 10.23 -24.56
C CYS A 42 5.74 10.84 -24.88
N ASP A 43 6.11 11.90 -24.16
CA ASP A 43 7.35 12.64 -24.41
C ASP A 43 8.19 12.74 -23.11
N PRO A 44 9.21 11.86 -22.94
CA PRO A 44 10.06 11.85 -21.76
C PRO A 44 10.87 13.15 -21.54
N SER A 45 10.94 14.05 -22.53
CA SER A 45 11.60 15.36 -22.37
C SER A 45 10.71 16.39 -21.66
N ARG A 46 9.40 16.13 -21.57
CA ARG A 46 8.40 17.01 -20.94
C ARG A 46 8.26 16.68 -19.47
N ASN A 47 9.18 17.22 -18.66
CA ASN A 47 9.27 17.02 -17.21
C ASN A 47 9.14 18.35 -16.44
N GLY A 48 8.52 19.36 -17.04
CA GLY A 48 8.30 20.65 -16.41
C GLY A 48 7.36 20.60 -15.19
N PRO A 49 7.28 21.68 -14.41
CA PRO A 49 6.47 21.72 -13.19
C PRO A 49 4.97 21.52 -13.43
N ASN A 50 4.48 21.76 -14.64
CA ASN A 50 3.08 21.60 -15.05
C ASN A 50 2.88 20.50 -16.10
N ASP A 51 3.92 19.71 -16.42
CA ASP A 51 3.79 18.57 -17.33
C ASP A 51 3.47 17.30 -16.52
N TYR A 52 2.45 16.56 -16.96
CA TYR A 52 1.99 15.32 -16.33
C TYR A 52 1.80 14.23 -17.39
N HIS A 53 2.24 13.00 -17.13
CA HIS A 53 2.08 11.86 -18.03
C HIS A 53 1.13 10.85 -17.42
N ILE A 54 0.14 10.42 -18.20
CA ILE A 54 -0.81 9.38 -17.77
C ILE A 54 -0.24 8.01 -18.09
N ILE A 55 -0.12 7.16 -17.07
CA ILE A 55 0.33 5.77 -17.19
C ILE A 55 -0.50 4.87 -16.27
N ALA A 56 -1.11 3.84 -16.84
CA ALA A 56 -2.04 2.99 -16.10
C ALA A 56 -1.38 1.94 -15.20
N SER A 57 -0.14 1.56 -15.49
CA SER A 57 0.54 0.49 -14.78
C SER A 57 2.00 0.81 -14.51
N ARG A 58 2.41 0.64 -13.25
CA ARG A 58 3.82 0.68 -12.84
C ARG A 58 4.68 -0.44 -13.46
N LYS A 59 4.04 -1.49 -13.99
CA LYS A 59 4.72 -2.62 -14.65
C LYS A 59 4.99 -2.36 -16.13
N HIS A 60 4.53 -1.23 -16.67
CA HIS A 60 4.73 -0.90 -18.07
C HIS A 60 6.21 -0.54 -18.31
N GLU A 61 6.80 -1.00 -19.42
CA GLU A 61 8.23 -0.82 -19.76
C GLU A 61 8.72 0.65 -19.71
N LYS A 62 7.84 1.59 -20.09
CA LYS A 62 8.13 3.04 -20.08
C LYS A 62 8.07 3.68 -18.70
N PHE A 63 7.54 3.01 -17.68
CA PHE A 63 7.35 3.58 -16.34
C PHE A 63 8.69 4.03 -15.74
N ASP A 64 9.65 3.12 -15.67
CA ASP A 64 10.97 3.41 -15.08
C ASP A 64 11.73 4.45 -15.91
N HIS A 65 11.60 4.41 -17.23
CA HIS A 65 12.18 5.42 -18.11
C HIS A 65 11.63 6.82 -17.81
N LEU A 66 10.30 6.99 -17.71
CA LEU A 66 9.70 8.28 -17.40
C LEU A 66 10.02 8.73 -15.96
N LYS A 67 10.00 7.81 -14.99
CA LYS A 67 10.36 8.09 -13.58
C LYS A 67 11.80 8.58 -13.48
N SER A 68 12.75 7.93 -14.15
CA SER A 68 14.17 8.34 -14.18
C SER A 68 14.42 9.69 -14.85
N LYS A 69 13.54 10.11 -15.78
CA LYS A 69 13.57 11.45 -16.40
C LYS A 69 12.94 12.54 -15.54
N GLY A 70 12.42 12.19 -14.36
CA GLY A 70 11.74 13.13 -13.46
C GLY A 70 10.35 13.55 -13.94
N CYS A 71 9.74 12.77 -14.85
CA CYS A 71 8.38 13.04 -15.29
C CYS A 71 7.40 12.80 -14.14
N LYS A 72 6.37 13.65 -14.03
CA LYS A 72 5.26 13.43 -13.11
C LYS A 72 4.28 12.44 -13.72
N LEU A 73 4.07 11.33 -13.04
CA LEU A 73 3.27 10.22 -13.52
C LEU A 73 1.94 10.16 -12.77
N LEU A 74 0.85 10.00 -13.50
CA LEU A 74 -0.50 9.89 -12.94
C LEU A 74 -1.22 8.65 -13.47
N GLY A 75 -1.89 7.94 -12.59
CA GLY A 75 -2.79 6.87 -13.00
C GLY A 75 -4.13 7.42 -13.52
N PRO A 76 -4.81 6.71 -14.42
CA PRO A 76 -6.14 7.07 -14.92
C PRO A 76 -7.14 7.40 -13.81
N ARG A 77 -7.17 6.58 -12.75
CA ARG A 77 -8.11 6.74 -11.63
C ARG A 77 -7.84 8.04 -10.85
N CYS A 78 -6.56 8.40 -10.68
CA CYS A 78 -6.18 9.66 -10.06
C CYS A 78 -6.75 10.86 -10.83
N VAL A 79 -6.48 10.94 -12.14
CA VAL A 79 -6.94 12.04 -13.00
C VAL A 79 -8.46 12.18 -12.99
N LEU A 80 -9.17 11.06 -13.18
CA LEU A 80 -10.65 11.04 -13.17
C LEU A 80 -11.21 11.49 -11.81
N SER A 81 -10.58 11.08 -10.70
CA SER A 81 -11.00 11.49 -9.35
C SER A 81 -10.78 12.99 -9.12
N CYS A 82 -9.62 13.53 -9.54
CA CYS A 82 -9.35 14.97 -9.43
C CYS A 82 -10.33 15.80 -10.27
N ALA A 83 -10.62 15.35 -11.49
CA ALA A 83 -11.55 16.01 -12.40
C ALA A 83 -12.97 16.10 -11.80
N LYS A 84 -13.47 14.97 -11.28
CA LYS A 84 -14.79 14.91 -10.63
C LYS A 84 -14.84 15.73 -9.34
N GLY A 85 -13.76 15.72 -8.55
CA GLY A 85 -13.67 16.43 -7.28
C GLY A 85 -13.34 17.90 -7.38
N GLY A 86 -13.07 18.44 -8.58
CA GLY A 86 -12.62 19.82 -8.77
C GLY A 86 -11.28 20.12 -8.10
N ARG A 87 -10.38 19.12 -8.02
CA ARG A 87 -9.08 19.22 -7.36
C ARG A 87 -7.96 19.36 -8.37
N SER A 88 -6.87 20.02 -8.01
CA SER A 88 -5.66 20.05 -8.83
C SER A 88 -5.02 18.67 -8.96
N LEU A 89 -4.26 18.45 -10.03
CA LEU A 89 -3.47 17.22 -10.21
C LEU A 89 -2.34 17.13 -9.15
N PRO A 90 -2.05 15.94 -8.60
CA PRO A 90 -0.94 15.73 -7.67
C PRO A 90 0.40 16.05 -8.31
N LYS A 91 1.28 16.71 -7.56
CA LYS A 91 2.59 17.17 -8.04
C LYS A 91 3.75 16.24 -7.67
N GLN A 92 3.48 15.18 -6.90
CA GLN A 92 4.47 14.18 -6.50
C GLN A 92 4.85 13.25 -7.66
N GLY A 93 5.95 12.50 -7.52
CA GLY A 93 6.55 11.71 -8.59
C GLY A 93 5.57 10.81 -9.34
N PHE A 94 4.97 9.83 -8.65
CA PHE A 94 3.91 8.99 -9.22
C PHE A 94 2.69 8.95 -8.29
N THR A 95 1.49 9.00 -8.86
CA THR A 95 0.24 8.80 -8.11
C THR A 95 -0.74 7.98 -8.95
N CYS A 96 -0.95 6.71 -8.58
CA CYS A 96 -1.84 5.80 -9.31
C CYS A 96 -3.32 6.13 -9.07
N CYS A 97 -3.68 6.44 -7.83
CA CYS A 97 -5.04 6.77 -7.41
C CYS A 97 -5.02 7.62 -6.13
N LEU A 98 -6.20 8.01 -5.65
CA LEU A 98 -6.38 8.75 -4.40
C LEU A 98 -7.14 7.92 -3.35
N ALA A 99 -7.00 6.59 -3.42
CA ALA A 99 -7.69 5.67 -2.52
C ALA A 99 -7.35 5.91 -1.04
N MET A 100 -6.11 6.35 -0.78
CA MET A 100 -5.60 6.62 0.57
C MET A 100 -5.51 8.12 0.87
N ASP A 101 -6.19 8.97 0.10
CA ASP A 101 -6.21 10.41 0.38
C ASP A 101 -6.74 10.70 1.79
N GLY A 102 -5.95 11.41 2.59
CA GLY A 102 -6.24 11.68 4.00
C GLY A 102 -6.00 10.50 4.95
N VAL A 103 -5.51 9.36 4.47
CA VAL A 103 -5.22 8.18 5.29
C VAL A 103 -3.79 8.22 5.81
N LYS A 104 -3.65 8.11 7.14
CA LYS A 104 -2.37 8.08 7.86
C LYS A 104 -2.02 6.65 8.27
N ILE A 105 -0.84 6.18 7.89
CA ILE A 105 -0.41 4.78 8.09
C ILE A 105 0.89 4.75 8.88
N LEU A 106 1.08 3.74 9.72
CA LEU A 106 2.35 3.42 10.36
C LEU A 106 2.80 2.02 9.95
N ALA A 107 4.08 1.83 9.65
CA ALA A 107 4.67 0.52 9.34
C ALA A 107 5.62 0.05 10.45
N SER A 108 5.55 -1.22 10.85
CA SER A 108 6.42 -1.80 11.89
C SER A 108 6.85 -3.24 11.62
N GLY A 109 8.08 -3.58 12.04
CA GLY A 109 8.64 -4.93 11.85
C GLY A 109 9.25 -5.19 10.48
N PHE A 110 9.34 -4.17 9.62
CA PHE A 110 9.93 -4.23 8.29
C PHE A 110 11.37 -3.72 8.28
N ASP A 111 12.20 -4.27 7.40
CA ASP A 111 13.54 -3.74 7.13
C ASP A 111 13.48 -2.44 6.33
N MET A 112 14.64 -1.84 6.02
CA MET A 112 14.70 -0.57 5.32
C MET A 112 14.15 -0.65 3.89
N GLU A 113 14.44 -1.72 3.16
CA GLU A 113 14.02 -1.89 1.76
C GLU A 113 12.50 -2.10 1.68
N GLU A 114 11.96 -2.93 2.59
CA GLU A 114 10.52 -3.14 2.73
C GLU A 114 9.79 -1.84 3.09
N LYS A 115 10.36 -1.01 3.99
CA LYS A 115 9.76 0.29 4.36
C LYS A 115 9.69 1.26 3.19
N VAL A 116 10.74 1.32 2.36
CA VAL A 116 10.73 2.14 1.14
C VAL A 116 9.59 1.72 0.22
N LYS A 117 9.40 0.40 0.00
CA LYS A 117 8.29 -0.11 -0.83
C LYS A 117 6.91 0.23 -0.25
N ILE A 118 6.76 0.16 1.07
CA ILE A 118 5.52 0.56 1.76
C ILE A 118 5.29 2.06 1.59
N GLU A 119 6.31 2.89 1.80
CA GLU A 119 6.22 4.34 1.63
C GLU A 119 5.82 4.72 0.21
N GLU A 120 6.47 4.11 -0.80
CA GLU A 120 6.12 4.30 -2.21
C GLU A 120 4.65 3.94 -2.46
N LEU A 121 4.18 2.75 -2.06
CA LEU A 121 2.78 2.34 -2.29
C LEU A 121 1.77 3.25 -1.60
N VAL A 122 2.04 3.68 -0.36
CA VAL A 122 1.17 4.60 0.38
C VAL A 122 1.11 5.96 -0.33
N ALA A 123 2.26 6.52 -0.72
CA ALA A 123 2.33 7.80 -1.41
C ALA A 123 1.71 7.75 -2.82
N GLU A 124 1.88 6.63 -3.54
CA GLU A 124 1.28 6.39 -4.86
C GLU A 124 -0.26 6.40 -4.81
N MET A 125 -0.86 6.03 -3.67
CA MET A 125 -2.30 6.06 -3.44
C MET A 125 -2.80 7.35 -2.77
N GLY A 126 -1.91 8.33 -2.53
CA GLY A 126 -2.24 9.62 -1.90
C GLY A 126 -2.26 9.60 -0.36
N GLY A 127 -1.81 8.52 0.28
CA GLY A 127 -1.70 8.42 1.73
C GLY A 127 -0.39 8.97 2.29
N VAL A 128 -0.29 9.00 3.62
CA VAL A 128 0.91 9.46 4.34
C VAL A 128 1.42 8.36 5.27
N LEU A 129 2.70 7.99 5.10
CA LEU A 129 3.39 7.11 6.03
C LEU A 129 4.00 7.92 7.17
N HIS A 130 3.59 7.64 8.40
CA HIS A 130 4.14 8.22 9.61
C HIS A 130 5.32 7.41 10.11
N THR A 131 6.34 8.11 10.62
CA THR A 131 7.53 7.51 11.23
C THR A 131 7.40 7.29 12.75
N LYS A 132 6.40 7.93 13.37
CA LYS A 132 6.15 7.91 14.81
C LYS A 132 4.74 7.43 15.11
N THR A 133 4.56 6.87 16.30
CA THR A 133 3.25 6.48 16.84
C THR A 133 2.40 7.72 17.13
N SER A 134 1.13 7.67 16.78
CA SER A 134 0.15 8.72 17.03
C SER A 134 -1.25 8.14 17.10
N LEU A 135 -2.15 8.77 17.87
CA LEU A 135 -3.54 8.33 18.02
C LEU A 135 -4.39 8.66 16.79
N ASP A 136 -3.93 9.57 15.93
CA ASP A 136 -4.62 9.99 14.71
C ASP A 136 -4.40 9.07 13.50
N LEU A 137 -3.54 8.05 13.62
CA LEU A 137 -3.29 7.06 12.56
C LEU A 137 -4.57 6.32 12.17
N ASN A 138 -4.77 5.93 10.92
CA ASN A 138 -5.94 5.17 10.48
C ASN A 138 -5.67 3.65 10.49
N PHE A 139 -4.49 3.25 10.03
CA PHE A 139 -4.08 1.84 9.92
C PHE A 139 -2.65 1.65 10.42
N VAL A 140 -2.36 0.46 10.94
CA VAL A 140 -0.99 0.03 11.24
C VAL A 140 -0.67 -1.21 10.43
N ILE A 141 0.33 -1.12 9.57
CA ILE A 141 0.86 -2.25 8.81
C ILE A 141 1.97 -2.87 9.64
N VAL A 142 1.87 -4.16 9.93
CA VAL A 142 2.93 -4.89 10.64
C VAL A 142 3.36 -6.12 9.86
N LYS A 143 4.66 -6.45 9.94
CA LYS A 143 5.19 -7.69 9.34
C LYS A 143 4.63 -8.93 10.03
N ASN A 144 4.49 -8.87 11.36
CA ASN A 144 4.01 -9.95 12.21
C ASN A 144 3.80 -9.46 13.66
N VAL A 145 3.42 -10.36 14.57
CA VAL A 145 3.10 -10.00 15.98
C VAL A 145 4.33 -9.62 16.82
N LEU A 146 5.54 -9.90 16.34
CA LEU A 146 6.79 -9.51 17.00
C LEU A 146 7.21 -8.06 16.67
N ALA A 147 6.50 -7.38 15.77
CA ALA A 147 6.79 -6.01 15.43
C ALA A 147 6.68 -5.10 16.67
N ALA A 148 7.67 -4.23 16.88
CA ALA A 148 7.80 -3.41 18.10
C ALA A 148 6.56 -2.55 18.41
N LYS A 149 5.81 -2.14 17.38
CA LYS A 149 4.59 -1.32 17.54
C LYS A 149 3.28 -2.13 17.55
N TYR A 150 3.35 -3.46 17.41
CA TYR A 150 2.16 -4.32 17.37
C TYR A 150 1.33 -4.22 18.67
N LYS A 151 1.95 -4.44 19.83
CA LYS A 151 1.26 -4.37 21.13
C LYS A 151 0.64 -3.00 21.40
N TRP A 152 1.37 -1.93 21.07
CA TRP A 152 0.86 -0.56 21.17
C TRP A 152 -0.35 -0.35 20.25
N ALA A 153 -0.28 -0.79 19.00
CA ALA A 153 -1.40 -0.67 18.07
C ALA A 153 -2.64 -1.43 18.55
N LEU A 154 -2.44 -2.60 19.15
CA LEU A 154 -3.51 -3.46 19.65
C LEU A 154 -4.19 -2.88 20.90
N ASN A 155 -3.39 -2.44 21.87
CA ASN A 155 -3.89 -2.07 23.19
C ASN A 155 -4.26 -0.59 23.30
N GLU A 156 -3.46 0.29 22.69
CA GLU A 156 -3.59 1.74 22.85
C GLU A 156 -4.35 2.36 21.68
N LEU A 157 -3.96 2.05 20.44
CA LEU A 157 -4.56 2.69 19.26
C LEU A 157 -5.95 2.13 18.96
N LYS A 158 -6.14 0.81 19.11
CA LYS A 158 -7.41 0.09 18.85
C LYS A 158 -7.99 0.34 17.44
N LYS A 159 -7.09 0.50 16.46
CA LYS A 159 -7.43 0.64 15.03
C LYS A 159 -6.94 -0.56 14.24
N PRO A 160 -7.39 -0.74 12.98
CA PRO A 160 -7.03 -1.93 12.21
C PRO A 160 -5.51 -2.13 12.08
N ILE A 161 -5.08 -3.33 12.43
CA ILE A 161 -3.71 -3.82 12.23
C ILE A 161 -3.75 -4.83 11.10
N VAL A 162 -3.08 -4.53 10.00
CA VAL A 162 -3.17 -5.27 8.74
C VAL A 162 -1.79 -5.67 8.23
N THR A 163 -1.76 -6.64 7.32
CA THR A 163 -0.51 -7.07 6.67
C THR A 163 -0.15 -6.18 5.48
N TYR A 164 1.05 -6.39 4.93
CA TYR A 164 1.50 -5.71 3.71
C TYR A 164 0.64 -6.06 2.48
N GLU A 165 0.06 -7.26 2.44
CA GLU A 165 -0.81 -7.73 1.37
C GLU A 165 -2.08 -6.87 1.25
N TRP A 166 -2.60 -6.34 2.36
CA TRP A 166 -3.72 -5.40 2.32
C TRP A 166 -3.40 -4.14 1.52
N LEU A 167 -2.20 -3.58 1.75
CA LEU A 167 -1.74 -2.37 1.07
C LEU A 167 -1.57 -2.63 -0.43
N LYS A 168 -0.99 -3.78 -0.79
CA LYS A 168 -0.89 -4.23 -2.19
C LYS A 168 -2.27 -4.35 -2.83
N GLN A 169 -3.22 -5.00 -2.16
CA GLN A 169 -4.57 -5.15 -2.69
C GLN A 169 -5.27 -3.80 -2.89
N CYS A 170 -5.12 -2.86 -1.94
CA CYS A 170 -5.65 -1.51 -2.10
C CYS A 170 -5.09 -0.82 -3.34
N SER A 171 -3.80 -1.02 -3.62
CA SER A 171 -3.14 -0.47 -4.80
C SER A 171 -3.63 -1.11 -6.10
N GLU A 172 -3.90 -2.42 -6.10
CA GLU A 172 -4.37 -3.13 -7.29
C GLU A 172 -5.83 -2.77 -7.63
N GLU A 173 -6.69 -2.67 -6.61
CA GLU A 173 -8.09 -2.33 -6.78
C GLU A 173 -8.36 -0.81 -6.82
N HIS A 174 -7.33 0.01 -6.59
CA HIS A 174 -7.42 1.47 -6.50
C HIS A 174 -8.51 1.96 -5.53
N ARG A 175 -8.69 1.26 -4.42
CA ARG A 175 -9.66 1.56 -3.35
C ARG A 175 -9.20 0.97 -2.02
N VAL A 176 -9.70 1.50 -0.91
CA VAL A 176 -9.53 0.84 0.40
C VAL A 176 -10.39 -0.43 0.41
N VAL A 177 -9.75 -1.59 0.47
CA VAL A 177 -10.45 -2.89 0.52
C VAL A 177 -10.74 -3.31 1.96
N PRO A 178 -11.75 -4.18 2.19
CA PRO A 178 -12.05 -4.70 3.53
C PRO A 178 -10.83 -5.37 4.18
N GLN A 179 -10.59 -5.08 5.46
CA GLN A 179 -9.39 -5.53 6.17
C GLN A 179 -9.49 -6.95 6.74
N GLU A 180 -10.67 -7.56 6.78
CA GLU A 180 -10.96 -8.80 7.53
C GLU A 180 -10.02 -9.94 7.12
N SER A 181 -9.83 -10.14 5.82
CA SER A 181 -8.96 -11.18 5.26
C SER A 181 -7.46 -10.87 5.37
N TYR A 182 -7.10 -9.67 5.82
CA TYR A 182 -5.72 -9.19 5.89
C TYR A 182 -5.29 -8.80 7.31
N LYS A 183 -6.08 -9.18 8.32
CA LYS A 183 -5.66 -9.04 9.71
C LYS A 183 -4.46 -9.94 9.97
N VAL A 184 -3.56 -9.46 10.83
CA VAL A 184 -2.38 -10.23 11.23
C VAL A 184 -2.83 -11.37 12.14
N LEU A 185 -2.54 -12.60 11.74
CA LEU A 185 -2.92 -13.78 12.53
C LEU A 185 -2.13 -13.85 13.85
N PRO A 186 -2.71 -14.44 14.91
CA PRO A 186 -2.15 -14.39 16.27
C PRO A 186 -0.73 -14.96 16.41
N PHE A 187 -0.35 -15.93 15.58
CA PHE A 187 0.98 -16.54 15.62
C PHE A 187 1.85 -16.16 14.42
N SER A 188 1.43 -15.16 13.62
CA SER A 188 2.23 -14.66 12.51
C SER A 188 3.65 -14.31 12.98
N GLY A 189 4.66 -14.81 12.26
CA GLY A 189 6.08 -14.59 12.57
C GLY A 189 6.63 -15.42 13.73
N LEU A 190 5.81 -16.20 14.43
CA LEU A 190 6.27 -17.08 15.50
C LEU A 190 6.78 -18.40 14.92
N LYS A 191 7.92 -18.87 15.44
CA LYS A 191 8.35 -20.26 15.32
C LYS A 191 8.24 -20.91 16.70
N ILE A 192 7.37 -21.92 16.82
CA ILE A 192 6.93 -22.48 18.09
C ILE A 192 7.37 -23.95 18.15
N CYS A 193 8.08 -24.30 19.22
CA CYS A 193 8.41 -25.68 19.58
C CYS A 193 7.50 -26.13 20.73
N VAL A 194 7.19 -27.42 20.80
CA VAL A 194 6.39 -28.01 21.88
C VAL A 194 7.15 -29.19 22.50
N THR A 195 7.23 -29.24 23.84
CA THR A 195 7.93 -30.29 24.59
C THR A 195 7.11 -30.77 25.78
N GLY A 196 7.37 -31.99 26.26
CA GLY A 196 6.68 -32.58 27.41
C GLY A 196 5.22 -32.95 27.19
N ILE A 197 4.66 -32.71 25.99
CA ILE A 197 3.25 -32.95 25.69
C ILE A 197 3.07 -34.26 24.90
N ALA A 198 2.00 -34.99 25.21
CA ALA A 198 1.58 -36.22 24.54
C ALA A 198 1.48 -36.05 23.00
N ALA A 199 1.77 -37.12 22.26
CA ALA A 199 1.98 -37.03 20.81
C ALA A 199 0.72 -36.64 20.01
N ASP A 200 -0.45 -37.09 20.46
CA ASP A 200 -1.76 -36.73 19.93
C ASP A 200 -2.08 -35.25 20.13
N VAL A 201 -1.94 -34.75 21.37
CA VAL A 201 -2.14 -33.34 21.71
C VAL A 201 -1.15 -32.46 20.96
N ARG A 202 0.11 -32.90 20.82
CA ARG A 202 1.14 -32.18 20.06
C ARG A 202 0.76 -32.00 18.59
N LYS A 203 0.16 -33.01 17.95
CA LYS A 203 -0.33 -32.91 16.57
C LYS A 203 -1.48 -31.91 16.45
N GLU A 204 -2.38 -31.86 17.43
CA GLU A 204 -3.44 -30.85 17.46
C GLU A 204 -2.87 -29.44 17.63
N MET A 205 -1.89 -29.27 18.52
CA MET A 205 -1.19 -28.00 18.70
C MET A 205 -0.46 -27.56 17.44
N GLU A 206 0.24 -28.46 16.75
CA GLU A 206 0.88 -28.18 15.47
C GLU A 206 -0.14 -27.65 14.45
N LYS A 207 -1.29 -28.32 14.31
CA LYS A 207 -2.39 -27.88 13.43
C LYS A 207 -2.86 -26.46 13.79
N LEU A 208 -3.11 -26.19 15.07
CA LEU A 208 -3.55 -24.87 15.54
C LEU A 208 -2.50 -23.78 15.30
N ILE A 209 -1.22 -24.10 15.50
CA ILE A 209 -0.10 -23.18 15.26
C ILE A 209 -0.09 -22.76 13.78
N LEU A 210 -0.14 -23.73 12.88
CA LEU A 210 -0.13 -23.49 11.44
C LEU A 210 -1.37 -22.72 10.97
N GLN A 211 -2.56 -23.09 11.46
CA GLN A 211 -3.82 -22.41 11.13
C GLN A 211 -3.85 -20.94 11.56
N ASN A 212 -3.11 -20.58 12.61
CA ASN A 212 -3.02 -19.22 13.12
C ASN A 212 -1.74 -18.48 12.64
N GLY A 213 -1.13 -18.95 11.55
CA GLY A 213 -0.03 -18.26 10.87
C GLY A 213 1.36 -18.44 11.49
N GLY A 214 1.49 -19.33 12.49
CA GLY A 214 2.76 -19.69 13.08
C GLY A 214 3.48 -20.77 12.30
N LYS A 215 4.75 -20.99 12.65
CA LYS A 215 5.57 -22.11 12.17
C LYS A 215 5.80 -23.07 13.32
N TYR A 216 5.52 -24.35 13.11
CA TYR A 216 5.85 -25.39 14.07
C TYR A 216 7.31 -25.88 13.88
N SER A 217 7.96 -26.22 14.98
CA SER A 217 9.29 -26.83 15.02
C SER A 217 9.23 -28.07 15.90
N ALA A 218 9.52 -29.24 15.35
CA ALA A 218 9.57 -30.49 16.12
C ALA A 218 10.74 -30.50 17.12
N GLU A 219 11.78 -29.73 16.84
CA GLU A 219 12.97 -29.59 17.68
C GLU A 219 13.18 -28.15 18.12
N LEU A 220 13.69 -27.98 19.35
CA LEU A 220 14.08 -26.68 19.86
C LEU A 220 15.38 -26.24 19.20
N THR A 221 15.28 -25.20 18.36
CA THR A 221 16.43 -24.58 17.68
C THR A 221 16.57 -23.13 18.12
N LYS A 222 17.75 -22.53 17.92
CA LYS A 222 17.97 -21.09 18.18
C LYS A 222 17.03 -20.15 17.41
N ASN A 223 16.40 -20.67 16.35
CA ASN A 223 15.44 -19.93 15.53
C ASN A 223 14.00 -20.01 16.09
N CYS A 224 13.76 -20.82 17.13
CA CYS A 224 12.46 -20.86 17.79
C CYS A 224 12.24 -19.58 18.59
N THR A 225 11.09 -18.96 18.40
CA THR A 225 10.66 -17.77 19.12
C THR A 225 10.04 -18.11 20.47
N HIS A 226 9.41 -19.29 20.56
CA HIS A 226 8.68 -19.74 21.74
C HIS A 226 8.84 -21.25 21.90
N LEU A 227 8.84 -21.69 23.16
CA LEU A 227 8.74 -23.08 23.57
C LEU A 227 7.49 -23.21 24.45
N ILE A 228 6.59 -24.13 24.10
CA ILE A 228 5.48 -24.53 24.95
C ILE A 228 5.88 -25.82 25.64
N SER A 229 5.79 -25.84 26.97
CA SER A 229 6.08 -27.02 27.79
C SER A 229 4.90 -27.29 28.71
N GLU A 230 4.65 -28.57 29.00
CA GLU A 230 3.84 -28.94 30.14
C GLU A 230 4.50 -28.43 31.42
N ILE A 231 3.71 -27.84 32.32
CA ILE A 231 4.17 -27.39 33.64
C ILE A 231 3.80 -28.51 34.62
N SER A 232 4.80 -29.26 35.08
CA SER A 232 4.66 -30.10 36.27
C SER A 232 4.96 -29.24 37.50
N PHE A 233 3.95 -28.86 38.28
CA PHE A 233 4.22 -28.40 39.64
C PHE A 233 4.53 -29.65 40.49
N SER A 234 5.80 -29.85 40.83
CA SER A 234 6.23 -30.80 41.86
C SER A 234 5.98 -30.22 43.25
#